data_AF-A0A1T4PWG8-F1
#
_entry.id   AF-A0A1T4PWG8-F1
#
_cell.length_a   1.000
_cell.length_b   1.000
_cell.length_c   1.000
_cell.angle_alpha   90.00
_cell.angle_beta   90.00
_cell.angle_gamma   90.00
#
_symmetry.space_group_name_H-M   'P 1'
#
loop_
_entity.id
_entity.type
_entity.pdbx_description
1 polymer ?
#
loop_
_entity_poly.entity_id
_entity_poly.type
_entity_poly.pdbx_seq_one_letter_code
_entity_poly.pdbx_strand_id
1 'polypeptide(L)'
;MITPNDPPHHYLRFKSDQLYRRYVQENGSTKPSLTKPQEQYWVSDKSHGSYGALLFHPDWKAKRKEILQRDQYRCIHCRSDKDLQVHHRQYHFIAAKQRFRLPWEYPGHLLITLCESCHSKGHHKYKVPTIIIK
;
A
#
# COMPACT_ATOMS: atom_id res chain seq x y z
N MET A 1 -23.41 31.04 1.10
CA MET A 1 -22.23 31.37 0.27
C MET A 1 -21.29 30.19 0.35
N ILE A 2 -21.04 29.52 -0.77
CA ILE A 2 -20.36 28.22 -0.86
C ILE A 2 -18.93 28.49 -1.34
N THR A 3 -17.93 28.07 -0.56
CA THR A 3 -16.51 28.09 -0.97
C THR A 3 -16.18 26.81 -1.74
N PRO A 4 -15.70 26.89 -3.00
CA PRO A 4 -15.47 25.73 -3.84
C PRO A 4 -14.00 25.29 -3.81
N ASN A 5 -13.52 24.69 -2.70
CA ASN A 5 -12.26 23.94 -2.76
C ASN A 5 -11.92 22.96 -1.63
N ASP A 6 -12.89 22.53 -0.81
CA ASP A 6 -12.60 21.49 0.19
C ASP A 6 -12.80 20.09 -0.40
N PRO A 7 -11.76 19.23 -0.48
CA PRO A 7 -11.93 17.83 -0.81
C PRO A 7 -12.78 17.13 0.28
N PRO A 8 -13.80 16.34 -0.10
CA PRO A 8 -14.94 16.02 0.78
C PRO A 8 -14.67 15.00 1.89
N HIS A 9 -13.44 14.54 2.09
CA HIS A 9 -13.14 13.52 3.09
C HIS A 9 -11.95 13.90 3.95
N HIS A 10 -12.27 14.70 4.96
CA HIS A 10 -11.67 14.72 6.28
C HIS A 10 -11.08 13.34 6.59
N TYR A 11 -9.76 13.31 6.78
CA TYR A 11 -9.02 12.17 7.30
C TYR A 11 -9.86 11.48 8.37
N LEU A 12 -10.17 10.19 8.17
CA LEU A 12 -10.60 9.33 9.27
C LEU A 12 -9.50 9.45 10.32
N ARG A 13 -9.79 10.26 11.34
CA ARG A 13 -8.95 10.53 12.49
C ARG A 13 -8.63 9.17 13.06
N PHE A 14 -7.41 8.70 12.84
CA PHE A 14 -6.89 7.49 13.46
C PHE A 14 -7.08 7.66 14.95
N LYS A 15 -8.05 6.95 15.54
CA LYS A 15 -8.15 6.81 17.00
C LYS A 15 -7.06 5.84 17.43
N SER A 16 -5.82 6.32 17.41
CA SER A 16 -4.70 5.70 18.12
C SER A 16 -3.85 6.83 18.68
N ASP A 17 -3.65 6.85 19.99
CA ASP A 17 -2.92 7.90 20.72
C ASP A 17 -1.39 7.92 20.44
N GLN A 18 -0.92 7.15 19.46
CA GLN A 18 0.45 7.21 18.99
C GLN A 18 0.60 8.23 17.86
N LEU A 19 1.04 9.43 18.24
CA LEU A 19 1.56 10.45 17.33
C LEU A 19 2.74 9.87 16.53
N TYR A 20 2.53 9.51 15.27
CA TYR A 20 3.62 9.06 14.40
C TYR A 20 4.48 10.27 13.99
N ARG A 21 5.72 10.32 14.50
CA ARG A 21 6.74 11.28 14.05
C ARG A 21 7.07 11.00 12.58
N ARG A 22 6.90 12.01 11.73
CA ARG A 22 7.46 12.04 10.37
C ARG A 22 8.97 11.82 10.48
N TYR A 23 9.48 10.74 9.91
CA TYR A 23 10.93 10.57 9.75
C TYR A 23 11.39 11.53 8.64
N VAL A 24 12.20 12.50 9.01
CA VAL A 24 12.92 13.39 8.09
C VAL A 24 14.11 12.59 7.55
N GLN A 25 14.28 12.53 6.23
CA GLN A 25 15.51 11.99 5.65
C GLN A 25 16.60 13.07 5.78
N GLU A 26 17.67 12.75 6.49
CA GLU A 26 18.89 13.57 6.50
C GLU A 26 19.72 13.30 5.25
N ASN A 27 20.26 14.38 4.69
CA ASN A 27 21.00 14.43 3.43
C ASN A 27 22.36 13.73 3.53
N GLY A 28 22.75 12.97 2.50
CA GLY A 28 24.09 12.43 2.35
C GLY A 28 24.38 11.90 0.93
N SER A 29 25.14 12.68 0.16
CA SER A 29 25.79 12.39 -1.13
C SER A 29 26.55 11.05 -1.09
N THR A 30 26.69 10.23 -2.14
CA THR A 30 27.39 10.46 -3.43
C THR A 30 26.99 9.37 -4.45
N LYS A 31 26.85 9.73 -5.73
CA LYS A 31 26.62 8.78 -6.84
C LYS A 31 27.94 8.45 -7.56
N PRO A 32 28.21 7.19 -7.96
CA PRO A 32 29.06 6.91 -9.10
C PRO A 32 28.20 6.76 -10.37
N SER A 33 28.63 7.41 -11.45
CA SER A 33 28.03 7.29 -12.79
C SER A 33 28.59 6.08 -13.53
N LEU A 34 27.75 5.30 -14.18
CA LEU A 34 28.13 4.37 -15.24
C LEU A 34 27.10 4.49 -16.37
N THR A 35 27.63 4.76 -17.56
CA THR A 35 26.95 5.09 -18.80
C THR A 35 26.57 3.86 -19.63
N LYS A 36 25.56 4.07 -20.49
CA LYS A 36 25.11 3.32 -21.70
C LYS A 36 23.87 2.41 -21.51
N PRO A 37 23.13 2.13 -22.60
CA PRO A 37 22.33 3.03 -23.44
C PRO A 37 20.82 2.70 -23.34
N GLN A 38 19.97 3.65 -23.75
CA GLN A 38 18.51 3.58 -23.64
C GLN A 38 17.88 2.47 -24.49
N GLU A 39 17.47 1.37 -23.86
CA GLU A 39 16.34 0.57 -24.31
C GLU A 39 15.19 0.74 -23.32
N GLN A 40 14.11 1.35 -23.79
CA GLN A 40 12.90 1.64 -23.03
C GLN A 40 12.08 0.36 -22.84
N TYR A 41 12.50 -0.49 -21.91
CA TYR A 41 11.65 -1.53 -21.36
C TYR A 41 10.83 -0.96 -20.20
N TRP A 42 9.51 -0.95 -20.35
CA TRP A 42 8.58 -0.76 -19.25
C TRP A 42 8.72 -1.95 -18.29
N VAL A 43 9.66 -1.87 -17.35
CA VAL A 43 9.72 -2.83 -16.25
C VAL A 43 8.51 -2.56 -15.38
N SER A 44 7.43 -3.27 -15.66
CA SER A 44 6.31 -3.39 -14.76
C SER A 44 6.88 -3.97 -13.47
N ASP A 45 7.07 -3.12 -12.46
CA ASP A 45 7.44 -3.50 -11.09
C ASP A 45 6.26 -4.24 -10.45
N LYS A 46 5.91 -5.38 -11.05
CA LYS A 46 5.11 -6.43 -10.42
C LYS A 46 6.10 -7.38 -9.76
N SER A 47 6.84 -6.86 -8.79
CA SER A 47 7.62 -7.64 -7.84
C SER A 47 6.65 -8.45 -6.97
N HIS A 48 6.14 -9.54 -7.54
CA HIS A 48 5.44 -10.59 -6.83
C HIS A 48 6.45 -11.71 -6.57
N GLY A 49 7.38 -11.46 -5.64
CA GLY A 49 8.24 -12.53 -5.10
C GLY A 49 7.42 -13.66 -4.46
N SER A 50 8.05 -14.56 -3.70
CA SER A 50 7.36 -15.68 -3.01
C SER A 50 6.07 -15.30 -2.26
N TYR A 51 5.97 -14.06 -1.78
CA TYR A 51 4.79 -13.50 -1.14
C TYR A 51 3.59 -13.29 -2.09
N GLY A 52 3.84 -13.02 -3.37
CA GLY A 52 2.80 -12.81 -4.38
C GLY A 52 2.00 -14.08 -4.72
N ALA A 53 2.60 -15.27 -4.59
CA ALA A 53 1.90 -16.54 -4.78
C ALA A 53 0.75 -16.72 -3.76
N LEU A 54 0.90 -16.16 -2.56
CA LEU A 54 -0.14 -16.19 -1.51
C LEU A 54 -1.41 -15.44 -1.93
N LEU A 55 -1.34 -14.55 -2.93
CA LEU A 55 -2.50 -13.84 -3.46
C LEU A 55 -3.43 -14.74 -4.29
N PHE A 56 -3.01 -15.95 -4.64
CA PHE A 56 -3.90 -16.94 -5.27
C PHE A 56 -4.63 -17.82 -4.26
N HIS A 57 -4.25 -17.76 -2.97
CA HIS A 57 -4.83 -18.56 -1.89
C HIS A 57 -6.33 -18.22 -1.66
N PRO A 58 -7.20 -19.21 -1.37
CA PRO A 58 -8.62 -18.97 -1.11
C PRO A 58 -8.87 -17.97 0.02
N ASP A 59 -8.08 -18.01 1.10
CA ASP A 59 -8.23 -17.08 2.22
C ASP A 59 -7.94 -15.63 1.82
N TRP A 60 -6.96 -15.41 0.93
CA TRP A 60 -6.74 -14.06 0.41
C TRP A 60 -7.88 -13.63 -0.49
N LYS A 61 -8.42 -14.51 -1.35
CA LYS A 61 -9.59 -14.19 -2.18
C LYS A 61 -10.80 -13.81 -1.32
N ALA A 62 -11.03 -14.52 -0.22
CA ALA A 62 -12.07 -14.21 0.75
C ALA A 62 -11.83 -12.86 1.43
N LYS A 63 -10.62 -12.63 1.98
CA LYS A 63 -10.26 -11.35 2.62
C LYS A 63 -10.35 -10.18 1.64
N ARG A 64 -9.87 -10.35 0.41
CA ARG A 64 -9.96 -9.36 -0.66
C ARG A 64 -11.41 -8.99 -0.94
N LYS A 65 -12.31 -9.98 -1.01
CA LYS A 65 -13.75 -9.73 -1.21
C LYS A 65 -14.35 -8.94 -0.03
N GLU A 66 -14.02 -9.30 1.21
CA GLU A 66 -14.45 -8.58 2.42
C GLU A 66 -14.05 -7.09 2.37
N ILE A 67 -12.79 -6.80 2.03
CA ILE A 67 -12.29 -5.41 1.94
C ILE A 67 -12.94 -4.65 0.79
N LEU A 68 -13.10 -5.28 -0.38
CA LEU A 68 -13.81 -4.65 -1.50
C LEU A 68 -15.26 -4.34 -1.16
N GLN A 69 -15.96 -5.25 -0.47
CA GLN A 69 -17.33 -5.03 -0.02
C GLN A 69 -17.43 -3.87 0.98
N ARG A 70 -16.53 -3.82 1.98
CA ARG A 70 -16.42 -2.71 2.92
C ARG A 70 -16.25 -1.37 2.21
N ASP A 71 -15.40 -1.35 1.18
CA ASP A 71 -15.06 -0.15 0.40
C ASP A 71 -16.05 0.08 -0.76
N GLN A 72 -17.20 -0.60 -0.77
CA GLN A 72 -18.28 -0.48 -1.75
C GLN A 72 -17.81 -0.68 -3.21
N TYR A 73 -16.82 -1.54 -3.43
CA TYR A 73 -16.18 -1.75 -4.73
C TYR A 73 -15.75 -0.45 -5.40
N ARG A 74 -15.19 0.48 -4.61
CA ARG A 74 -14.65 1.74 -5.11
C ARG A 74 -13.27 2.00 -4.51
N CYS A 75 -12.42 2.60 -5.33
CA CYS A 75 -11.19 3.20 -4.86
C CYS A 75 -11.51 4.22 -3.76
N ILE A 76 -10.92 4.05 -2.58
CA ILE A 76 -11.15 4.96 -1.45
C ILE A 76 -10.59 6.36 -1.74
N HIS A 77 -9.57 6.46 -2.60
CA HIS A 77 -8.95 7.74 -2.93
C HIS A 77 -9.71 8.53 -4.01
N CYS A 78 -10.06 7.90 -5.13
CA CYS A 78 -10.66 8.61 -6.29
C CYS A 78 -12.06 8.12 -6.70
N ARG A 79 -12.65 7.19 -5.96
CA ARG A 79 -14.00 6.62 -6.20
C ARG A 79 -14.21 5.81 -7.50
N SER A 80 -13.17 5.64 -8.31
CA SER A 80 -13.17 4.72 -9.47
C SER A 80 -13.60 3.30 -9.06
N ASP A 81 -14.34 2.63 -9.91
CA ASP A 81 -14.73 1.22 -9.79
C ASP A 81 -13.90 0.28 -10.69
N LYS A 82 -12.90 0.82 -11.39
CA LYS A 82 -12.03 0.09 -12.33
C LYS A 82 -10.73 -0.35 -11.67
N ASP A 83 -10.24 -1.52 -12.09
CA ASP A 83 -8.91 -2.08 -11.78
C ASP A 83 -8.56 -2.03 -10.29
N LEU A 84 -9.51 -2.48 -9.47
CA LEU A 84 -9.41 -2.41 -8.02
C LEU A 84 -8.45 -3.46 -7.44
N GLN A 85 -7.60 -2.98 -6.55
CA GLN A 85 -6.61 -3.75 -5.81
C GLN A 85 -6.78 -3.49 -4.32
N VAL A 86 -6.43 -4.46 -3.49
CA VAL A 86 -6.35 -4.27 -2.04
C VAL A 86 -4.88 -4.10 -1.68
N HIS A 87 -4.56 -2.94 -1.11
CA HIS A 87 -3.22 -2.53 -0.75
C HIS A 87 -2.97 -2.70 0.76
N HIS A 88 -1.84 -3.31 1.12
CA HIS A 88 -1.35 -3.36 2.50
C HIS A 88 -0.66 -2.06 2.86
N ARG A 89 -1.17 -1.36 3.89
CA ARG A 89 -0.62 -0.08 4.37
C ARG A 89 0.64 -0.25 5.22
N GLN A 90 0.92 -1.46 5.68
CA GLN A 90 2.15 -1.86 6.34
C GLN A 90 2.30 -3.39 6.29
N TYR A 91 3.52 -3.88 6.39
CA TYR A 91 3.82 -5.31 6.55
C TYR A 91 4.27 -5.62 7.98
N HIS A 92 3.92 -6.81 8.48
CA HIS A 92 4.29 -7.30 9.79
C HIS A 92 5.21 -8.51 9.64
N PHE A 93 6.46 -8.38 10.06
CA PHE A 93 7.42 -9.47 10.12
C PHE A 93 7.39 -10.11 11.51
N ILE A 94 7.02 -11.38 11.59
CA ILE A 94 6.89 -12.12 12.85
C ILE A 94 8.24 -12.76 13.15
N ALA A 95 9.01 -12.13 14.05
CA ALA A 95 10.40 -12.53 14.33
C ALA A 95 10.51 -13.98 14.83
N ALA A 96 9.61 -14.39 15.73
CA ALA A 96 9.58 -15.76 16.26
C ALA A 96 9.37 -16.83 15.16
N LYS A 97 8.74 -16.48 14.03
CA LYS A 97 8.45 -17.40 12.91
C LYS A 97 9.32 -17.14 11.68
N GLN A 98 10.20 -16.14 11.73
CA GLN A 98 11.05 -15.70 10.62
C GLN A 98 10.28 -15.52 9.30
N ARG A 99 9.06 -14.99 9.37
CA ARG A 99 8.22 -14.78 8.18
C ARG A 99 7.30 -13.57 8.31
N PHE A 100 6.85 -13.05 7.17
CA PHE A 100 5.74 -12.11 7.15
C PHE A 100 4.42 -12.75 7.57
N ARG A 101 3.57 -11.94 8.21
CA ARG A 101 2.15 -12.27 8.42
C ARG A 101 1.48 -12.53 7.06
N LEU A 102 0.59 -13.53 7.02
CA LEU A 102 -0.09 -13.90 5.78
C LEU A 102 -1.02 -12.76 5.33
N PRO A 103 -1.24 -12.57 4.03
CA PRO A 103 -2.03 -11.45 3.51
C PRO A 103 -3.42 -11.30 4.15
N TRP A 104 -4.08 -12.42 4.46
CA TRP A 104 -5.43 -12.47 5.05
C TRP A 104 -5.46 -12.31 6.58
N GLU A 105 -4.32 -12.42 7.26
CA GLU A 105 -4.22 -12.27 8.72
C GLU A 105 -4.13 -10.80 9.16
N TYR A 106 -4.09 -9.85 8.23
CA TYR A 106 -4.04 -8.42 8.55
C TYR A 106 -5.42 -7.89 8.96
N PRO A 107 -5.50 -7.06 10.02
CA PRO A 107 -6.74 -6.39 10.38
C PRO A 107 -7.17 -5.43 9.26
N GLY A 108 -8.48 -5.30 9.05
CA GLY A 108 -9.04 -4.58 7.91
C GLY A 108 -8.56 -3.13 7.78
N HIS A 109 -8.28 -2.42 8.88
CA HIS A 109 -7.82 -1.02 8.85
C HIS A 109 -6.39 -0.85 8.25
N LEU A 110 -5.64 -1.94 8.10
CA LEU A 110 -4.34 -1.96 7.40
C LEU A 110 -4.48 -2.34 5.93
N LEU A 111 -5.70 -2.60 5.46
CA LEU A 111 -6.03 -2.94 4.08
C LEU A 111 -6.94 -1.86 3.49
N ILE A 112 -6.69 -1.46 2.25
CA ILE A 112 -7.45 -0.41 1.58
C ILE A 112 -7.68 -0.74 0.11
N THR A 113 -8.89 -0.53 -0.39
CA THR A 113 -9.18 -0.64 -1.82
C THR A 113 -8.73 0.61 -2.58
N LEU A 114 -7.88 0.41 -3.59
CA LEU A 114 -7.39 1.45 -4.50
C LEU A 114 -7.52 0.95 -5.95
N CYS A 115 -7.79 1.85 -6.90
CA CYS A 115 -7.57 1.53 -8.31
C CYS A 115 -6.07 1.50 -8.61
N GLU A 116 -5.68 0.83 -9.70
CA GLU A 116 -4.28 0.70 -10.12
C GLU A 116 -3.54 2.05 -10.17
N SER A 117 -4.16 3.09 -10.72
CA SER A 117 -3.51 4.41 -10.83
C SER A 117 -3.24 5.07 -9.48
N CYS A 118 -4.16 4.97 -8.52
CA CYS A 118 -3.96 5.47 -7.16
C CYS A 118 -2.96 4.59 -6.39
N HIS A 119 -3.00 3.29 -6.61
CA HIS A 119 -2.07 2.34 -6.01
C HIS A 119 -0.62 2.63 -6.43
N SER A 120 -0.38 2.73 -7.73
CA SER A 120 0.94 3.02 -8.30
C SER A 120 1.48 4.39 -7.86
N LYS A 121 0.65 5.44 -7.91
CA LYS A 121 1.01 6.78 -7.39
C LYS A 121 1.38 6.73 -5.90
N GLY A 122 0.68 5.93 -5.12
CA GLY A 122 0.98 5.69 -3.70
C GLY A 122 2.36 5.10 -3.50
N HIS A 123 2.68 4.01 -4.20
CA HIS A 123 4.00 3.36 -4.14
C HIS A 123 5.14 4.24 -4.68
N HIS A 124 4.88 5.07 -5.68
CA HIS A 124 5.87 6.02 -6.18
C HIS A 124 6.24 7.07 -5.12
N LYS A 125 5.27 7.51 -4.31
CA LYS A 125 5.47 8.59 -3.32
C LYS A 125 5.89 8.07 -1.95
N TYR A 126 5.48 6.87 -1.57
CA TYR A 126 5.65 6.34 -0.22
C TYR A 126 6.13 4.89 -0.24
N LYS A 127 7.06 4.56 0.66
CA LYS A 127 7.44 3.18 0.96
C LYS A 127 6.45 2.61 1.99
N VAL A 128 6.00 1.37 1.76
CA VAL A 128 5.18 0.65 2.74
C VAL A 128 6.08 0.23 3.91
N PRO A 129 5.80 0.65 5.16
CA PRO A 129 6.63 0.30 6.30
C PRO A 129 6.51 -1.18 6.66
N THR A 130 7.61 -1.74 7.18
CA THR A 130 7.64 -3.07 7.78
C THR A 130 7.85 -2.95 9.28
N ILE A 131 6.95 -3.53 10.07
CA ILE A 131 6.98 -3.55 11.53
C ILE A 131 7.39 -4.95 11.99
N ILE A 132 8.37 -5.03 12.89
CA ILE A 132 8.81 -6.29 13.50
C ILE A 132 7.93 -6.57 14.71
N ILE A 133 7.23 -7.70 14.67
CA ILE A 133 6.45 -8.23 15.79
C ILE A 133 7.34 -9.25 16.51
N LYS A 134 7.63 -8.95 17.79
CA LYS A 134 8.41 -9.81 18.68
C LYS A 134 7.54 -10.90 19.27
#